data_AF-A0A1Y2S7E3-F1
#
_entry.id   AF-A0A1Y2S7E3-F1
#
_cell.length_a   1.000
_cell.length_b   1.000
_cell.length_c   1.000
_cell.angle_alpha   90.00
_cell.angle_beta   90.00
_cell.angle_gamma   90.00
#
_symmetry.space_group_name_H-M   'P 1'
#
loop_
_entity.id
_entity.type
_entity.pdbx_description
1 polymer ?
#
loop_
_entity_poly.entity_id
_entity_poly.type
_entity_poly.pdbx_seq_one_letter_code
_entity_poly.pdbx_strand_id
1 'polypeptide(L)'
;MTKIFKVPFAAQGDRVSIPNEVQPDGAVSYTQGYGYDYERDQNVDPTARDIEREKMNGIFHDITEAVGEMQTFGAAQWTVEARPYPLRALVYHNQKLWQSRIENNKEEPKASHAWVELKADLTAADVGAYNKEEANQRFQPLGNYTPAGHSYSKEESDNRFQPKGNYQPAGNYALKGESYIKSESDDKYQPKGSYLESGYSYSKNESDGKYQPRGNYAPAGSYAPQGESYTRGESDSRYQSRGNYQPAGDYQPAGNYAVRGECYTRRESDSRYLSFQNRQPKTVLFNVSLNDNDTANLSQDCRGKIMWVWCTESNQIAPAQTIIPTDNYIVSVHFGYQGSIDLTLINGGRTVKVIYTRKDTRLYRIDIWD
;
A
#
# COMPACT_ATOMS: atom_id res chain seq x y z
N MET A 1 35.94 0.74 -17.44
CA MET A 1 37.28 0.94 -16.86
C MET A 1 38.22 -0.10 -17.45
N THR A 2 39.34 0.31 -18.04
CA THR A 2 40.21 -0.62 -18.79
C THR A 2 41.31 -1.24 -17.92
N LYS A 3 41.67 -0.64 -16.77
CA LYS A 3 42.63 -1.17 -15.79
C LYS A 3 42.18 -0.91 -14.35
N ILE A 4 42.34 -1.91 -13.48
CA ILE A 4 42.13 -1.82 -12.03
C ILE A 4 43.50 -1.80 -11.34
N PHE A 5 43.76 -0.78 -10.51
CA PHE A 5 44.99 -0.61 -9.77
C PHE A 5 44.88 -1.31 -8.41
N LYS A 6 45.17 -2.61 -8.37
CA LYS A 6 45.34 -3.36 -7.11
C LYS A 6 46.73 -3.18 -6.49
N VAL A 7 47.71 -2.89 -7.34
CA VAL A 7 49.09 -2.61 -6.96
C VAL A 7 49.43 -1.26 -7.60
N PRO A 8 49.79 -0.25 -6.79
CA PRO A 8 50.17 1.04 -7.33
C PRO A 8 51.48 0.94 -8.13
N PHE A 9 51.68 1.89 -9.04
CA PHE A 9 52.89 1.99 -9.83
C PHE A 9 54.12 2.10 -8.92
N ALA A 10 55.23 1.47 -9.32
CA ALA A 10 56.47 1.46 -8.53
C ALA A 10 56.31 1.05 -7.05
N ALA A 11 55.34 0.19 -6.70
CA ALA A 11 55.12 -0.26 -5.32
C ALA A 11 56.38 -0.85 -4.65
N GLN A 12 57.25 -1.49 -5.44
CA GLN A 12 58.54 -2.04 -5.01
C GLN A 12 59.75 -1.26 -5.58
N GLY A 13 59.51 -0.15 -6.27
CA GLY A 13 60.56 0.69 -6.87
C GLY A 13 60.98 1.83 -5.94
N ASP A 14 62.14 2.42 -6.25
CA ASP A 14 62.61 3.63 -5.57
C ASP A 14 61.64 4.79 -5.84
N ARG A 15 61.28 5.47 -4.75
CA ARG A 15 60.34 6.58 -4.72
C ARG A 15 60.83 7.65 -3.75
N VAL A 16 60.49 8.89 -4.05
CA VAL A 16 60.67 10.05 -3.16
C VAL A 16 59.34 10.77 -3.01
N SER A 17 59.03 11.22 -1.80
CA SER A 17 57.84 12.02 -1.52
C SER A 17 57.90 13.36 -2.24
N ILE A 18 56.82 13.74 -2.92
CA ILE A 18 56.74 15.02 -3.62
C ILE A 18 56.06 16.04 -2.72
N PRO A 19 56.71 17.19 -2.45
CA PRO A 19 56.11 18.24 -1.63
C PRO A 19 54.93 18.89 -2.35
N ASN A 20 53.95 19.36 -1.58
CA ASN A 20 52.88 20.19 -2.12
C ASN A 20 53.40 21.57 -2.51
N GLU A 21 54.10 22.23 -1.57
CA GLU A 21 54.60 23.59 -1.73
C GLU A 21 55.63 23.73 -2.85
N VAL A 22 55.64 24.90 -3.48
CA VAL A 22 56.63 25.26 -4.51
C VAL A 22 58.04 25.22 -3.92
N GLN A 23 58.95 24.52 -4.58
CA GLN A 23 60.31 24.37 -4.10
C GLN A 23 61.18 25.57 -4.52
N PRO A 24 61.93 26.21 -3.60
CA PRO A 24 62.77 27.38 -3.91
C PRO A 24 63.88 27.09 -4.93
N ASP A 25 64.32 25.84 -5.01
CA ASP A 25 65.33 25.39 -5.95
C ASP A 25 64.75 25.05 -7.34
N GLY A 26 63.43 25.17 -7.54
CA GLY A 26 62.76 24.82 -8.79
C GLY A 26 62.48 23.32 -8.95
N ALA A 27 62.69 22.50 -7.92
CA ALA A 27 62.31 21.08 -7.97
C ALA A 27 60.80 20.88 -8.10
N VAL A 28 60.42 19.74 -8.67
CA VAL A 28 59.02 19.34 -8.82
C VAL A 28 58.27 19.33 -7.47
N SER A 29 57.05 19.87 -7.50
CA SER A 29 56.07 19.88 -6.42
C SER A 29 54.68 19.63 -6.99
N TYR A 30 53.69 19.27 -6.15
CA TYR A 30 52.32 19.13 -6.63
C TYR A 30 51.69 20.46 -7.06
N THR A 31 52.06 21.59 -6.45
CA THR A 31 51.55 22.90 -6.86
C THR A 31 52.15 23.39 -8.18
N GLN A 32 53.46 23.25 -8.38
CA GLN A 32 54.14 23.80 -9.55
C GLN A 32 54.30 22.80 -10.72
N GLY A 33 54.26 21.50 -10.44
CA GLY A 33 54.66 20.47 -11.40
C GLY A 33 56.15 20.53 -11.73
N TYR A 34 56.54 19.93 -12.86
CA TYR A 34 57.87 20.12 -13.44
C TYR A 34 57.97 21.53 -14.04
N GLY A 35 58.86 22.36 -13.49
CA GLY A 35 59.04 23.75 -13.91
C GLY A 35 59.88 23.94 -15.18
N TYR A 36 60.14 25.21 -15.52
CA TYR A 36 60.86 25.61 -16.74
C TYR A 36 62.22 24.92 -16.92
N ASP A 37 62.97 24.69 -15.85
CA ASP A 37 64.29 24.07 -15.96
C ASP A 37 64.24 22.63 -16.52
N TYR A 38 63.09 21.95 -16.46
CA TYR A 38 62.91 20.59 -16.99
C TYR A 38 62.59 20.53 -18.49
N GLU A 39 62.28 21.66 -19.14
CA GLU A 39 62.06 21.73 -20.60
C GLU A 39 63.27 22.26 -21.37
N ARG A 40 64.31 22.70 -20.65
CA ARG A 40 65.53 23.27 -21.25
C ARG A 40 66.39 22.18 -21.88
N ASP A 41 67.09 22.51 -22.96
CA ASP A 41 67.96 21.57 -23.66
C ASP A 41 69.22 21.28 -22.85
N GLN A 42 69.32 20.04 -22.40
CA GLN A 42 70.38 19.52 -21.54
C GLN A 42 71.76 19.54 -22.19
N ASN A 43 71.84 19.59 -23.52
CA ASN A 43 73.12 19.60 -24.23
C ASN A 43 73.76 20.99 -24.26
N VAL A 44 72.98 22.04 -24.02
CA VAL A 44 73.41 23.44 -24.20
C VAL A 44 73.22 24.30 -22.96
N ASP A 45 72.33 23.92 -22.04
CA ASP A 45 72.01 24.69 -20.85
C ASP A 45 72.42 23.94 -19.57
N PRO A 46 73.47 24.39 -18.84
CA PRO A 46 73.91 23.74 -17.61
C PRO A 46 72.91 23.88 -16.44
N THR A 47 71.87 24.71 -16.61
CA THR A 47 70.78 24.85 -15.64
C THR A 47 69.57 23.97 -15.96
N ALA A 48 69.61 23.22 -17.07
CA ALA A 48 68.59 22.22 -17.38
C ALA A 48 68.56 21.11 -16.34
N ARG A 49 67.36 20.60 -16.04
CA ARG A 49 67.13 19.52 -15.08
C ARG A 49 66.58 18.27 -15.76
N ASP A 50 67.05 17.11 -15.30
CA ASP A 50 66.51 15.82 -15.67
C ASP A 50 65.24 15.51 -14.88
N ILE A 51 64.29 14.83 -15.51
CA ILE A 51 63.18 14.20 -14.80
C ILE A 51 63.74 13.08 -13.94
N GLU A 52 63.72 13.28 -12.62
CA GLU A 52 64.27 12.32 -11.68
C GLU A 52 63.33 11.10 -11.59
N ARG A 53 63.87 9.91 -11.86
CA ARG A 53 63.09 8.67 -11.96
C ARG A 53 62.31 8.38 -10.67
N GLU A 54 62.95 8.52 -9.53
CA GLU A 54 62.36 8.28 -8.21
C GLU A 54 61.23 9.28 -7.88
N LYS A 55 61.32 10.51 -8.39
CA LYS A 55 60.24 11.51 -8.24
C LYS A 55 59.08 11.19 -9.17
N MET A 56 59.36 10.87 -10.44
CA MET A 56 58.33 10.45 -11.39
C MET A 56 57.60 9.17 -10.93
N ASN A 57 58.35 8.21 -10.37
CA ASN A 57 57.78 7.03 -9.74
C ASN A 57 56.87 7.39 -8.55
N GLY A 58 57.28 8.34 -7.71
CA GLY A 58 56.46 8.85 -6.60
C GLY A 58 55.14 9.43 -7.09
N ILE A 59 55.16 10.32 -8.08
CA ILE A 59 53.95 10.93 -8.65
C ILE A 59 52.98 9.86 -9.19
N PHE A 60 53.48 8.91 -9.99
CA PHE A 60 52.64 7.85 -10.52
C PHE A 60 52.15 6.89 -9.44
N HIS A 61 52.96 6.64 -8.42
CA HIS A 61 52.55 5.85 -7.27
C HIS A 61 51.34 6.49 -6.59
N ASP A 62 51.46 7.75 -6.18
CA ASP A 62 50.42 8.46 -5.42
C ASP A 62 49.10 8.52 -6.21
N ILE A 63 49.16 8.79 -7.52
CA ILE A 63 47.98 8.80 -8.40
C ILE A 63 47.35 7.41 -8.49
N THR A 64 48.15 6.38 -8.76
CA THR A 64 47.61 5.02 -8.96
C THR A 64 47.15 4.37 -7.67
N GLU A 65 47.72 4.74 -6.53
CA GLU A 65 47.26 4.37 -5.20
C GLU A 65 45.89 5.00 -4.93
N ALA A 66 45.76 6.33 -5.06
CA ALA A 66 44.48 7.02 -4.85
C ALA A 66 43.37 6.50 -5.77
N VAL A 67 43.68 6.27 -7.05
CA VAL A 67 42.71 5.66 -8.00
C VAL A 67 42.38 4.23 -7.58
N GLY A 68 43.36 3.44 -7.15
CA GLY A 68 43.16 2.06 -6.69
C GLY A 68 42.26 1.96 -5.46
N GLU A 69 42.41 2.87 -4.51
CA GLU A 69 41.54 2.98 -3.35
C GLU A 69 40.09 3.28 -3.76
N MET A 70 39.89 4.31 -4.61
CA MET A 70 38.56 4.66 -5.10
C MET A 70 37.93 3.53 -5.93
N GLN A 71 38.71 2.80 -6.71
CA GLN A 71 38.23 1.63 -7.46
C GLN A 71 37.83 0.48 -6.55
N THR A 72 38.52 0.32 -5.42
CA THR A 72 38.27 -0.76 -4.45
C THR A 72 37.05 -0.48 -3.59
N PHE A 73 36.91 0.75 -3.08
CA PHE A 73 35.85 1.11 -2.13
C PHE A 73 34.67 1.86 -2.75
N GLY A 74 34.79 2.31 -4.01
CA GLY A 74 33.79 3.12 -4.70
C GLY A 74 33.81 4.61 -4.33
N ALA A 75 34.55 4.99 -3.28
CA ALA A 75 34.79 6.36 -2.84
C ALA A 75 36.17 6.47 -2.18
N ALA A 76 36.67 7.70 -2.05
CA ALA A 76 37.90 7.96 -1.30
C ALA A 76 37.70 7.61 0.19
N GLN A 77 38.75 7.14 0.85
CA GLN A 77 38.70 6.91 2.29
C GLN A 77 38.63 8.23 3.04
N TRP A 78 37.91 8.26 4.16
CA TRP A 78 37.91 9.43 5.03
C TRP A 78 39.28 9.62 5.70
N THR A 79 39.78 10.85 5.75
CA THR A 79 41.04 11.21 6.39
C THR A 79 40.93 12.54 7.13
N VAL A 80 41.84 12.78 8.07
CA VAL A 80 41.92 14.07 8.77
C VAL A 80 42.46 15.17 7.85
N GLU A 81 43.35 14.82 6.94
CA GLU A 81 44.08 15.73 6.05
C GLU A 81 43.19 16.30 4.94
N ALA A 82 42.19 15.55 4.48
CA ALA A 82 41.26 15.99 3.44
C ALA A 82 40.14 16.90 3.96
N ARG A 83 40.16 17.27 5.24
CA ARG A 83 39.19 18.23 5.81
C ARG A 83 39.49 19.65 5.33
N PRO A 84 38.46 20.49 5.14
CA PRO A 84 37.05 20.18 5.31
C PRO A 84 36.41 19.53 4.07
N TYR A 85 35.42 18.67 4.32
CA TYR A 85 34.63 18.03 3.26
C TYR A 85 33.45 18.93 2.84
N PRO A 86 33.17 19.08 1.53
CA PRO A 86 32.04 19.88 1.07
C PRO A 86 30.69 19.17 1.27
N LEU A 87 29.60 19.92 1.11
CA LEU A 87 28.25 19.36 1.12
C LEU A 87 28.13 18.23 0.07
N ARG A 88 27.50 17.10 0.44
CA ARG A 88 27.34 15.89 -0.38
C ARG A 88 28.62 15.12 -0.74
N ALA A 89 29.77 15.47 -0.19
CA ALA A 89 30.98 14.67 -0.33
C ALA A 89 30.73 13.22 0.12
N LEU A 90 31.28 12.25 -0.63
CA LEU A 90 31.20 10.82 -0.34
C LEU A 90 32.54 10.31 0.16
N VAL A 91 32.51 9.58 1.26
CA VAL A 91 33.72 8.96 1.84
C VAL A 91 33.42 7.54 2.32
N TYR A 92 34.41 6.68 2.22
CA TYR A 92 34.40 5.36 2.84
C TYR A 92 35.07 5.43 4.21
N HIS A 93 34.39 4.94 5.25
CA HIS A 93 34.90 4.95 6.62
C HIS A 93 34.27 3.82 7.44
N ASN A 94 35.10 3.06 8.16
CA ASN A 94 34.65 1.93 9.01
C ASN A 94 33.69 0.97 8.29
N GLN A 95 34.09 0.52 7.10
CA GLN A 95 33.33 -0.42 6.25
C GLN A 95 31.96 0.09 5.75
N LYS A 96 31.76 1.41 5.77
CA LYS A 96 30.50 2.05 5.39
C LYS A 96 30.77 3.23 4.49
N LEU A 97 29.81 3.51 3.61
CA LEU A 97 29.81 4.71 2.78
C LEU A 97 29.04 5.83 3.49
N TRP A 98 29.59 7.03 3.51
CA TRP A 98 29.02 8.18 4.19
C TRP A 98 28.89 9.36 3.24
N GLN A 99 27.83 10.15 3.41
CA GLN A 99 27.62 11.40 2.69
C GLN A 99 27.58 12.58 3.66
N SER A 100 28.33 13.65 3.36
CA SER A 100 28.31 14.89 4.13
C SER A 100 26.97 15.62 3.96
N ARG A 101 26.39 16.08 5.06
CA ARG A 101 25.12 16.82 5.11
C ARG A 101 25.29 18.33 5.30
N ILE A 102 26.52 18.78 5.52
CA ILE A 102 26.84 20.19 5.75
C ILE A 102 28.02 20.61 4.86
N GLU A 103 28.12 21.91 4.60
CA GLU A 103 29.30 22.51 4.00
C GLU A 103 30.44 22.58 5.01
N ASN A 104 31.69 22.57 4.54
CA ASN A 104 32.89 22.70 5.38
C ASN A 104 32.97 21.69 6.55
N ASN A 105 32.56 20.44 6.33
CA ASN A 105 32.50 19.40 7.35
C ASN A 105 33.91 18.96 7.81
N LYS A 106 34.23 19.17 9.09
CA LYS A 106 35.54 18.81 9.69
C LYS A 106 35.44 17.62 10.64
N GLU A 107 34.26 17.02 10.74
CA GLU A 107 33.97 15.98 11.70
C GLU A 107 34.21 14.59 11.12
N GLU A 108 34.46 13.63 11.99
CA GLU A 108 34.54 12.22 11.62
C GLU A 108 33.14 11.63 11.38
N PRO A 109 32.96 10.75 10.40
CA PRO A 109 31.71 10.06 10.20
C PRO A 109 31.24 9.39 11.50
N LYS A 110 29.94 9.53 11.81
CA LYS A 110 29.29 9.10 13.06
C LYS A 110 29.54 9.97 14.29
N ALA A 111 30.46 10.95 14.25
CA ALA A 111 30.67 11.86 15.40
C ALA A 111 29.44 12.76 15.66
N SER A 112 28.70 13.13 14.62
CA SER A 112 27.45 13.88 14.74
C SER A 112 26.49 13.60 13.57
N HIS A 113 25.43 14.40 13.48
CA HIS A 113 24.48 14.43 12.36
C HIS A 113 25.04 15.08 11.08
N ALA A 114 26.30 15.52 11.05
CA ALA A 114 26.96 16.09 9.87
C ALA A 114 27.17 15.06 8.75
N TRP A 115 27.12 13.77 9.07
CA TRP A 115 27.23 12.67 8.11
C TRP A 115 25.96 11.81 8.11
N VAL A 116 25.58 11.29 6.95
CA VAL A 116 24.57 10.22 6.82
C VAL A 116 25.22 8.97 6.23
N GLU A 117 24.93 7.81 6.82
CA GLU A 117 25.32 6.51 6.28
C GLU A 117 24.48 6.19 5.05
N LEU A 118 25.13 5.86 3.93
CA LEU A 118 24.49 5.34 2.74
C LEU A 118 24.39 3.81 2.87
N LYS A 119 23.25 3.35 3.35
CA LYS A 119 22.96 1.92 3.56
C LYS A 119 22.59 1.26 2.23
N ALA A 120 23.05 0.03 2.05
CA ALA A 120 22.62 -0.83 0.93
C ALA A 120 21.14 -1.22 1.08
N ASP A 121 20.75 -1.56 2.32
CA ASP A 121 19.38 -1.90 2.68
C ASP A 121 18.83 -0.85 3.65
N LEU A 122 17.74 -0.19 3.25
CA LEU A 122 17.01 0.74 4.11
C LEU A 122 15.94 -0.03 4.88
N THR A 123 15.93 0.11 6.20
CA THR A 123 14.84 -0.43 7.03
C THR A 123 13.65 0.51 7.02
N ALA A 124 12.46 0.01 7.39
CA ALA A 124 11.28 0.85 7.54
C ALA A 124 11.53 2.01 8.53
N ALA A 125 12.23 1.73 9.64
CA ALA A 125 12.63 2.74 10.61
C ALA A 125 13.54 3.84 10.00
N ASP A 126 14.46 3.48 9.10
CA ASP A 126 15.38 4.43 8.47
C ASP A 126 14.68 5.48 7.60
N VAL A 127 13.48 5.16 7.09
CA VAL A 127 12.68 6.04 6.23
C VAL A 127 11.42 6.56 6.92
N GLY A 128 11.28 6.34 8.24
CA GLY A 128 10.08 6.72 9.00
C GLY A 128 8.81 6.00 8.54
N ALA A 129 8.95 4.81 7.95
CA ALA A 129 7.86 3.93 7.59
C ALA A 129 7.64 2.87 8.67
N TYR A 130 6.43 2.31 8.70
CA TYR A 130 6.14 1.13 9.51
C TYR A 130 6.51 -0.12 8.72
N ASN A 131 7.16 -1.08 9.39
CA ASN A 131 7.30 -2.41 8.82
C ASN A 131 5.93 -3.14 8.79
N LYS A 132 5.86 -4.28 8.11
CA LYS A 132 4.60 -5.02 7.94
C LYS A 132 3.96 -5.44 9.27
N GLU A 133 4.75 -5.85 10.25
CA GLU A 133 4.25 -6.27 11.57
C GLU A 133 3.70 -5.08 12.36
N GLU A 134 4.46 -3.99 12.40
CA GLU A 134 4.04 -2.73 13.01
C GLU A 134 2.78 -2.19 12.35
N ALA A 135 2.68 -2.28 11.02
CA ALA A 135 1.50 -1.85 10.29
C ALA A 135 0.28 -2.72 10.62
N ASN A 136 0.44 -4.04 10.69
CA ASN A 136 -0.65 -4.96 11.05
C ASN A 136 -1.13 -4.79 12.49
N GLN A 137 -0.23 -4.40 13.41
CA GLN A 137 -0.59 -4.13 14.81
C GLN A 137 -1.26 -2.76 14.97
N ARG A 138 -0.81 -1.75 14.23
CA ARG A 138 -1.28 -0.36 14.35
C ARG A 138 -2.50 -0.07 13.47
N PHE A 139 -2.68 -0.80 12.38
CA PHE A 139 -3.71 -0.52 11.40
C PHE A 139 -4.49 -1.80 11.03
N GLN A 140 -5.81 -1.65 10.97
CA GLN A 140 -6.74 -2.71 10.56
C GLN A 140 -6.79 -2.82 9.02
N PRO A 141 -6.76 -4.02 8.41
CA PRO A 141 -6.74 -4.18 6.94
C PRO A 141 -8.00 -3.62 6.24
N LEU A 142 -7.89 -2.93 5.10
CA LEU A 142 -9.08 -2.57 4.28
C LEU A 142 -9.64 -3.83 3.61
N GLY A 143 -10.80 -4.25 4.08
CA GLY A 143 -11.61 -5.33 3.51
C GLY A 143 -13.02 -5.21 4.07
N ASN A 144 -14.03 -5.67 3.33
CA ASN A 144 -15.44 -5.53 3.67
C ASN A 144 -15.75 -6.09 5.07
N TYR A 145 -15.70 -5.23 6.08
CA TYR A 145 -16.15 -5.56 7.41
C TYR A 145 -17.65 -5.81 7.34
N THR A 146 -18.06 -7.07 7.46
CA THR A 146 -19.33 -7.34 8.12
C THR A 146 -19.20 -6.80 9.55
N PRO A 147 -20.15 -6.01 10.06
CA PRO A 147 -20.03 -5.32 11.34
C PRO A 147 -19.57 -6.22 12.48
N ALA A 148 -18.66 -5.71 13.31
CA ALA A 148 -18.21 -6.39 14.53
C ALA A 148 -19.43 -6.75 15.39
N GLY A 149 -19.62 -8.06 15.60
CA GLY A 149 -20.80 -8.62 16.30
C GLY A 149 -21.47 -9.79 15.57
N HIS A 150 -21.13 -10.07 14.31
CA HIS A 150 -21.68 -11.19 13.54
C HIS A 150 -20.59 -12.12 12.99
N SER A 151 -19.72 -12.64 13.84
CA SER A 151 -18.75 -13.66 13.43
C SER A 151 -18.79 -14.81 14.41
N TYR A 152 -19.46 -15.89 14.02
CA TYR A 152 -19.32 -17.18 14.68
C TYR A 152 -17.93 -17.72 14.35
N SER A 153 -17.23 -18.30 15.31
CA SER A 153 -16.04 -19.11 15.00
C SER A 153 -16.41 -20.20 13.98
N LYS A 154 -15.45 -20.72 13.20
CA LYS A 154 -15.74 -21.79 12.22
C LYS A 154 -16.51 -22.95 12.87
N GLU A 155 -16.12 -23.28 14.10
CA GLU A 155 -16.74 -24.30 14.94
C GLU A 155 -18.15 -23.93 15.43
N GLU A 156 -18.42 -22.66 15.75
CA GLU A 156 -19.78 -22.18 16.02
C GLU A 156 -20.66 -22.07 14.78
N SER A 157 -20.09 -21.76 13.62
CA SER A 157 -20.81 -21.72 12.35
C SER A 157 -21.25 -23.11 11.93
N ASP A 158 -20.34 -24.09 12.05
CA ASP A 158 -20.60 -25.50 11.70
C ASP A 158 -21.63 -26.15 12.65
N ASN A 159 -21.71 -25.68 13.89
CA ASN A 159 -22.70 -26.15 14.87
C ASN A 159 -24.05 -25.41 14.81
N ARG A 160 -24.09 -24.15 14.35
CA ARG A 160 -25.34 -23.34 14.30
C ARG A 160 -26.00 -23.32 12.92
N PHE A 161 -25.28 -23.62 11.84
CA PHE A 161 -25.82 -23.60 10.48
C PHE A 161 -25.46 -24.89 9.74
N GLN A 162 -26.44 -25.53 9.11
CA GLN A 162 -26.17 -26.72 8.29
C GLN A 162 -25.48 -26.34 6.96
N PRO A 163 -24.55 -27.17 6.47
CA PRO A 163 -23.87 -26.93 5.20
C PRO A 163 -24.87 -26.88 4.04
N LYS A 164 -24.64 -25.95 3.11
CA LYS A 164 -25.46 -25.81 1.89
C LYS A 164 -25.20 -27.03 1.00
N GLY A 165 -26.07 -28.03 1.12
CA GLY A 165 -25.97 -29.28 0.36
C GLY A 165 -26.71 -30.42 1.03
N ASN A 166 -28.04 -30.34 1.05
CA ASN A 166 -29.01 -31.44 0.92
C ASN A 166 -30.38 -30.95 1.41
N TYR A 167 -31.22 -30.51 0.48
CA TYR A 167 -32.65 -30.42 0.76
C TYR A 167 -33.15 -31.83 1.13
N GLN A 168 -33.80 -31.98 2.28
CA GLN A 168 -34.52 -33.22 2.62
C GLN A 168 -35.57 -33.57 1.54
N PRO A 169 -35.92 -34.87 1.38
CA PRO A 169 -36.92 -35.29 0.41
C PRO A 169 -38.28 -34.68 0.75
N ALA A 170 -39.01 -34.29 -0.29
CA ALA A 170 -40.30 -33.66 -0.20
C ALA A 170 -41.32 -34.47 0.63
N GLY A 171 -41.97 -33.78 1.57
CA GLY A 171 -43.36 -34.04 1.97
C GLY A 171 -43.57 -34.95 3.19
N ASN A 172 -44.13 -34.37 4.26
CA ASN A 172 -45.30 -34.92 4.95
C ASN A 172 -45.83 -33.92 6.00
N TYR A 173 -46.70 -33.00 5.56
CA TYR A 173 -47.73 -32.45 6.45
C TYR A 173 -49.02 -33.20 6.13
N ALA A 174 -49.41 -34.13 6.99
CA ALA A 174 -50.75 -34.69 6.98
C ALA A 174 -51.48 -34.23 8.22
N LEU A 175 -52.60 -33.52 8.01
CA LEU A 175 -53.73 -33.56 8.94
C LEU A 175 -55.02 -33.83 8.16
N LYS A 176 -55.54 -35.03 8.43
CA LYS A 176 -56.94 -35.39 8.65
C LYS A 176 -57.87 -35.51 7.43
N GLY A 177 -58.26 -36.76 7.18
CA GLY A 177 -59.58 -37.12 6.63
C GLY A 177 -59.55 -37.65 5.21
N GLU A 178 -59.63 -38.97 5.08
CA GLU A 178 -60.04 -39.72 3.88
C GLU A 178 -59.23 -39.50 2.60
N SER A 179 -58.16 -40.27 2.41
CA SER A 179 -57.54 -40.41 1.09
C SER A 179 -56.93 -41.80 0.96
N TYR A 180 -57.48 -42.59 0.03
CA TYR A 180 -57.09 -43.97 -0.27
C TYR A 180 -55.61 -44.07 -0.64
N ILE A 181 -54.95 -45.14 -0.20
CA ILE A 181 -53.52 -45.35 -0.47
C ILE A 181 -53.32 -45.88 -1.89
N LYS A 182 -52.18 -45.54 -2.50
CA LYS A 182 -51.84 -45.76 -3.93
C LYS A 182 -52.20 -47.15 -4.48
N SER A 183 -52.04 -48.19 -3.67
CA SER A 183 -52.41 -49.57 -4.05
C SER A 183 -53.90 -49.74 -4.34
N GLU A 184 -54.79 -49.01 -3.64
CA GLU A 184 -56.24 -49.05 -3.86
C GLU A 184 -56.68 -48.24 -5.11
N SER A 185 -55.85 -47.31 -5.58
CA SER A 185 -56.04 -46.55 -6.83
C SER A 185 -55.67 -47.40 -8.05
N ASP A 186 -54.53 -48.09 -7.98
CA ASP A 186 -53.97 -48.83 -9.11
C ASP A 186 -54.84 -50.05 -9.48
N ASP A 187 -55.58 -50.63 -8.53
CA ASP A 187 -56.51 -51.76 -8.78
C ASP A 187 -57.88 -51.33 -9.33
N LYS A 188 -58.22 -50.02 -9.34
CA LYS A 188 -59.53 -49.51 -9.80
C LYS A 188 -59.51 -48.76 -11.13
N TYR A 189 -58.36 -48.36 -11.66
CA TYR A 189 -58.30 -47.53 -12.86
C TYR A 189 -57.40 -48.12 -13.96
N GLN A 190 -58.00 -48.42 -15.12
CA GLN A 190 -57.26 -48.93 -16.29
C GLN A 190 -56.24 -47.93 -16.85
N PRO A 191 -55.07 -48.40 -17.35
CA PRO A 191 -54.09 -47.56 -18.04
C PRO A 191 -54.58 -47.09 -19.42
N LYS A 192 -54.56 -45.77 -19.66
CA LYS A 192 -54.96 -45.14 -20.93
C LYS A 192 -53.96 -45.43 -22.05
N GLY A 193 -54.26 -46.48 -22.82
CA GLY A 193 -53.59 -46.86 -24.06
C GLY A 193 -54.55 -47.62 -24.97
N SER A 194 -55.67 -47.00 -25.33
CA SER A 194 -56.50 -47.35 -26.49
C SER A 194 -57.66 -46.36 -26.55
N TYR A 195 -57.75 -45.54 -27.60
CA TYR A 195 -58.93 -45.27 -28.42
C TYR A 195 -58.53 -44.29 -29.54
N LEU A 196 -58.72 -44.77 -30.77
CA LEU A 196 -58.64 -44.04 -32.04
C LEU A 196 -59.62 -42.85 -32.08
N GLU A 197 -59.32 -41.82 -32.88
CA GLU A 197 -59.99 -41.53 -34.17
C GLU A 197 -59.91 -40.03 -34.57
N SER A 198 -59.60 -39.82 -35.86
CA SER A 198 -60.03 -38.74 -36.75
C SER A 198 -59.32 -37.36 -36.72
N GLY A 199 -58.53 -37.13 -37.78
CA GLY A 199 -58.63 -35.89 -38.54
C GLY A 199 -57.39 -34.99 -38.61
N TYR A 200 -56.50 -35.30 -39.56
CA TYR A 200 -55.49 -34.42 -40.18
C TYR A 200 -54.30 -33.95 -39.33
N SER A 201 -53.18 -34.68 -39.47
CA SER A 201 -51.83 -34.17 -39.18
C SER A 201 -50.93 -34.46 -40.38
N TYR A 202 -50.28 -33.44 -40.94
CA TYR A 202 -49.09 -33.65 -41.75
C TYR A 202 -47.91 -33.90 -40.82
N SER A 203 -47.10 -34.90 -41.14
CA SER A 203 -45.94 -35.28 -40.33
C SER A 203 -44.76 -34.33 -40.54
N LYS A 204 -43.89 -34.24 -39.52
CA LYS A 204 -42.78 -33.28 -39.39
C LYS A 204 -41.66 -33.41 -40.45
N ASN A 205 -41.79 -34.34 -41.39
CA ASN A 205 -40.80 -34.57 -42.46
C ASN A 205 -41.15 -33.89 -43.79
N GLU A 206 -42.24 -33.11 -43.88
CA GLU A 206 -42.67 -32.41 -45.11
C GLU A 206 -42.50 -30.87 -45.10
N SER A 207 -41.90 -30.26 -44.06
CA SER A 207 -41.70 -28.78 -44.03
C SER A 207 -40.35 -28.28 -44.57
N ASP A 208 -39.38 -29.16 -44.81
CA ASP A 208 -37.97 -28.79 -45.06
C ASP A 208 -37.62 -28.51 -46.54
N GLY A 209 -38.59 -28.10 -47.36
CA GLY A 209 -38.42 -28.05 -48.82
C GLY A 209 -38.76 -26.76 -49.56
N LYS A 210 -39.14 -25.64 -48.93
CA LYS A 210 -39.83 -24.57 -49.69
C LYS A 210 -39.43 -23.09 -49.60
N TYR A 211 -38.39 -22.65 -48.90
CA TYR A 211 -37.97 -21.23 -49.02
C TYR A 211 -36.46 -21.00 -49.00
N GLN A 212 -35.97 -20.34 -50.06
CA GLN A 212 -34.58 -19.89 -50.31
C GLN A 212 -34.42 -18.38 -50.00
N PRO A 213 -33.17 -17.87 -49.83
CA PRO A 213 -32.83 -16.67 -49.05
C PRO A 213 -32.55 -15.40 -49.89
N ARG A 214 -32.81 -14.20 -49.31
CA ARG A 214 -32.26 -12.86 -49.66
C ARG A 214 -32.42 -11.97 -48.42
N GLY A 215 -31.60 -10.98 -48.06
CA GLY A 215 -30.46 -10.29 -48.66
C GLY A 215 -30.29 -8.95 -47.90
N ASN A 216 -29.05 -8.62 -47.52
CA ASN A 216 -28.47 -7.37 -46.99
C ASN A 216 -29.34 -6.11 -46.77
N TYR A 217 -29.26 -5.53 -45.56
CA TYR A 217 -28.84 -4.12 -45.29
C TYR A 217 -28.39 -4.01 -43.82
N ALA A 218 -27.19 -3.48 -43.57
CA ALA A 218 -26.76 -2.95 -42.25
C ALA A 218 -27.13 -1.45 -42.17
N PRO A 219 -26.96 -0.72 -41.03
CA PRO A 219 -26.45 -1.10 -39.71
C PRO A 219 -27.25 -0.56 -38.50
N ALA A 220 -27.02 -1.11 -37.30
CA ALA A 220 -26.76 -0.39 -36.04
C ALA A 220 -27.08 -1.27 -34.80
N GLY A 221 -26.03 -1.60 -34.06
CA GLY A 221 -26.04 -1.64 -32.59
C GLY A 221 -26.81 -2.76 -31.91
N SER A 222 -26.08 -3.82 -31.51
CA SER A 222 -26.08 -4.43 -30.16
C SER A 222 -25.57 -5.88 -30.25
N TYR A 223 -24.26 -6.09 -30.07
CA TYR A 223 -23.70 -7.44 -29.91
C TYR A 223 -23.45 -7.72 -28.43
N ALA A 224 -24.38 -8.46 -27.83
CA ALA A 224 -24.04 -9.66 -27.07
C ALA A 224 -24.80 -10.79 -27.79
N PRO A 225 -24.17 -11.94 -28.12
CA PRO A 225 -23.95 -12.95 -27.08
C PRO A 225 -22.71 -13.86 -27.26
N GLN A 226 -22.25 -14.35 -26.11
CA GLN A 226 -21.93 -15.75 -25.79
C GLN A 226 -21.04 -16.57 -26.75
N GLY A 227 -19.86 -16.95 -26.24
CA GLY A 227 -19.12 -18.11 -26.71
C GLY A 227 -17.64 -18.02 -26.34
N GLU A 228 -17.26 -18.72 -25.26
CA GLU A 228 -15.89 -19.09 -24.91
C GLU A 228 -15.00 -18.01 -24.25
N SER A 229 -15.11 -17.86 -22.95
CA SER A 229 -14.07 -17.20 -22.15
C SER A 229 -13.75 -18.01 -20.89
N TYR A 230 -12.48 -18.38 -20.78
CA TYR A 230 -11.90 -18.97 -19.59
C TYR A 230 -11.91 -17.94 -18.44
N THR A 231 -12.12 -18.42 -17.22
CA THR A 231 -12.10 -17.59 -16.02
C THR A 231 -10.69 -17.05 -15.74
N ARG A 232 -10.60 -15.92 -15.02
CA ARG A 232 -9.35 -15.22 -14.71
C ARG A 232 -8.25 -16.14 -14.15
N GLY A 233 -8.62 -17.19 -13.40
CA GLY A 233 -7.68 -18.16 -12.87
C GLY A 233 -7.06 -19.10 -13.91
N GLU A 234 -7.74 -19.34 -15.04
CA GLU A 234 -7.30 -20.26 -16.10
C GLU A 234 -6.33 -19.61 -17.10
N SER A 235 -6.38 -18.27 -17.24
CA SER A 235 -5.44 -17.47 -18.05
C SER A 235 -4.05 -17.38 -17.42
N ASP A 236 -4.00 -17.12 -16.11
CA ASP A 236 -2.76 -16.80 -15.39
C ASP A 236 -1.82 -18.01 -15.24
N SER A 237 -2.32 -19.23 -15.49
CA SER A 237 -1.57 -20.48 -15.34
C SER A 237 -0.90 -20.98 -16.63
N ARG A 238 -1.19 -20.40 -17.81
CA ARG A 238 -0.73 -20.94 -19.11
C ARG A 238 0.09 -20.01 -20.00
N TYR A 239 0.24 -18.72 -19.69
CA TYR A 239 1.03 -17.80 -20.52
C TYR A 239 1.89 -16.84 -19.68
N GLN A 240 3.19 -16.76 -19.99
CA GLN A 240 4.08 -15.70 -19.49
C GLN A 240 4.00 -14.47 -20.43
N SER A 241 4.00 -13.27 -19.86
CA SER A 241 4.11 -12.02 -20.65
C SER A 241 5.51 -11.91 -21.27
N ARG A 242 5.60 -12.01 -22.61
CA ARG A 242 6.76 -11.59 -23.40
C ARG A 242 6.81 -10.06 -23.50
N GLY A 243 8.01 -9.49 -23.33
CA GLY A 243 8.33 -8.19 -23.93
C GLY A 243 9.23 -7.29 -23.10
N ASN A 244 10.52 -7.61 -23.02
CA ASN A 244 11.58 -6.62 -22.82
C ASN A 244 11.71 -5.78 -24.09
N TYR A 245 11.62 -4.46 -23.99
CA TYR A 245 12.34 -3.53 -24.86
C TYR A 245 12.90 -2.37 -24.01
N GLN A 246 14.22 -2.20 -24.09
CA GLN A 246 15.00 -1.02 -23.74
C GLN A 246 15.87 -0.71 -24.97
N PRO A 247 16.49 0.48 -25.15
CA PRO A 247 16.62 1.62 -24.23
C PRO A 247 16.44 3.03 -24.86
N ALA A 248 16.13 4.06 -24.06
CA ALA A 248 16.64 5.45 -24.18
C ALA A 248 16.08 6.30 -23.04
N GLY A 249 16.91 7.20 -22.49
CA GLY A 249 16.69 7.93 -21.24
C GLY A 249 15.55 8.95 -21.23
N ASP A 250 15.09 9.30 -20.03
CA ASP A 250 15.24 10.63 -19.43
C ASP A 250 14.49 10.71 -18.08
N TYR A 251 15.24 11.09 -17.04
CA TYR A 251 14.90 11.65 -15.72
C TYR A 251 13.75 11.10 -14.84
N GLN A 252 14.08 10.98 -13.56
CA GLN A 252 13.26 10.57 -12.41
C GLN A 252 11.92 11.34 -12.26
N PRO A 253 10.90 10.68 -11.68
CA PRO A 253 10.04 11.28 -10.67
C PRO A 253 10.51 10.85 -9.28
N ALA A 254 10.67 11.86 -8.41
CA ALA A 254 11.05 11.71 -7.02
C ALA A 254 10.21 10.67 -6.25
N GLY A 255 10.89 9.86 -5.44
CA GLY A 255 10.35 9.26 -4.23
C GLY A 255 9.41 8.07 -4.42
N ASN A 256 9.97 6.89 -4.61
CA ASN A 256 9.33 5.63 -4.20
C ASN A 256 10.41 4.59 -3.88
N TYR A 257 11.02 4.71 -2.70
CA TYR A 257 11.87 3.67 -2.14
C TYR A 257 11.01 2.80 -1.21
N ALA A 258 10.29 1.84 -1.80
CA ALA A 258 9.77 0.70 -1.07
C ALA A 258 10.47 -0.53 -1.64
N VAL A 259 11.27 -1.18 -0.79
CA VAL A 259 11.91 -2.47 -1.07
C VAL A 259 10.78 -3.45 -1.42
N ARG A 260 10.79 -3.92 -2.67
CA ARG A 260 9.75 -4.78 -3.23
C ARG A 260 9.76 -6.13 -2.51
N GLY A 261 8.93 -6.25 -1.46
CA GLY A 261 8.75 -7.50 -0.71
C GLY A 261 8.39 -7.31 0.77
N GLU A 262 8.80 -6.21 1.39
CA GLU A 262 8.77 -6.05 2.87
C GLU A 262 7.93 -4.85 3.36
N CYS A 263 7.56 -3.92 2.48
CA CYS A 263 6.80 -2.72 2.82
C CYS A 263 5.76 -2.36 1.76
N TYR A 264 4.66 -1.73 2.18
CA TYR A 264 3.62 -1.23 1.27
C TYR A 264 4.02 0.14 0.72
N THR A 265 3.93 0.34 -0.59
CA THR A 265 4.03 1.69 -1.19
C THR A 265 2.95 2.60 -0.63
N ARG A 266 3.13 3.93 -0.67
CA ARG A 266 2.11 4.90 -0.23
C ARG A 266 0.76 4.64 -0.88
N ARG A 267 0.73 4.35 -2.17
CA ARG A 267 -0.49 3.97 -2.91
C ARG A 267 -1.12 2.68 -2.39
N GLU A 268 -0.31 1.66 -2.07
CA GLU A 268 -0.79 0.40 -1.49
C GLU A 268 -1.25 0.56 -0.04
N SER A 269 -0.64 1.47 0.72
CA SER A 269 -1.04 1.84 2.08
C SER A 269 -2.35 2.62 2.07
N ASP A 270 -2.46 3.65 1.22
CA ASP A 270 -3.68 4.47 1.08
C ASP A 270 -4.88 3.64 0.58
N SER A 271 -4.61 2.57 -0.17
CA SER A 271 -5.63 1.61 -0.61
C SER A 271 -5.96 0.54 0.47
N ARG A 272 -5.15 0.43 1.53
CA ARG A 272 -5.27 -0.62 2.57
C ARG A 272 -5.57 -0.10 3.98
N TYR A 273 -5.41 1.19 4.26
CA TYR A 273 -5.57 1.73 5.62
C TYR A 273 -6.24 3.10 5.59
N LEU A 274 -7.15 3.36 6.54
CA LEU A 274 -7.88 4.63 6.66
C LEU A 274 -6.98 5.71 7.31
N SER A 275 -6.91 6.90 6.71
CA SER A 275 -6.20 8.05 7.29
C SER A 275 -7.11 8.85 8.23
N PHE A 276 -6.62 9.17 9.43
CA PHE A 276 -7.35 9.90 10.48
C PHE A 276 -7.55 11.40 10.21
N GLN A 277 -6.95 11.96 9.15
CA GLN A 277 -6.73 13.41 9.08
C GLN A 277 -7.87 14.25 8.53
N ASN A 278 -8.99 13.68 8.05
CA ASN A 278 -10.08 14.45 7.43
C ASN A 278 -11.48 13.89 7.68
N ARG A 279 -11.86 13.62 8.94
CA ARG A 279 -13.24 13.26 9.28
C ARG A 279 -13.97 14.44 9.94
N GLN A 280 -14.73 15.17 9.14
CA GLN A 280 -15.70 16.13 9.65
C GLN A 280 -16.92 15.34 10.21
N PRO A 281 -17.48 15.74 11.36
CA PRO A 281 -18.67 15.09 11.89
C PRO A 281 -19.84 15.21 10.92
N LYS A 282 -20.48 14.07 10.63
CA LYS A 282 -21.64 13.99 9.76
C LYS A 282 -22.91 14.01 10.59
N THR A 283 -23.77 14.98 10.35
CA THR A 283 -25.09 15.06 10.97
C THR A 283 -26.00 13.95 10.44
N VAL A 284 -26.56 13.14 11.33
CA VAL A 284 -27.46 12.02 11.00
C VAL A 284 -28.90 12.22 11.46
N LEU A 285 -29.10 13.20 12.34
CA LEU A 285 -30.39 13.65 12.86
C LEU A 285 -30.27 15.12 13.21
N PHE A 286 -31.21 15.96 12.80
CA PHE A 286 -31.18 17.40 13.08
C PHE A 286 -32.58 17.96 13.27
N ASN A 287 -32.68 19.04 14.04
CA ASN A 287 -33.88 19.84 14.23
C ASN A 287 -35.10 19.03 14.73
N VAL A 288 -34.85 18.14 15.69
CA VAL A 288 -35.90 17.41 16.41
C VAL A 288 -36.06 17.96 17.82
N SER A 289 -37.14 17.57 18.49
CA SER A 289 -37.36 17.86 19.92
C SER A 289 -38.06 16.66 20.54
N LEU A 290 -37.27 15.60 20.80
CA LEU A 290 -37.81 14.31 21.26
C LEU A 290 -37.90 14.26 22.78
N ASN A 291 -39.03 13.75 23.28
CA ASN A 291 -39.33 13.47 24.69
C ASN A 291 -39.25 11.96 24.97
N ASP A 292 -39.54 11.56 26.20
CA ASP A 292 -39.63 10.17 26.62
C ASP A 292 -40.51 9.33 25.67
N ASN A 293 -39.99 8.19 25.24
CA ASN A 293 -40.58 7.24 24.29
C ASN A 293 -40.67 7.70 22.84
N ASP A 294 -40.28 8.93 22.50
CA ASP A 294 -40.23 9.38 21.12
C ASP A 294 -39.09 8.70 20.36
N THR A 295 -39.28 8.57 19.04
CA THR A 295 -38.31 7.98 18.12
C THR A 295 -38.07 8.86 16.92
N ALA A 296 -36.86 8.81 16.35
CA ALA A 296 -36.56 9.43 15.07
C ALA A 296 -35.65 8.55 14.21
N ASN A 297 -35.84 8.61 12.89
CA ASN A 297 -34.99 7.93 11.93
C ASN A 297 -33.65 8.65 11.77
N LEU A 298 -32.60 7.87 11.66
CA LEU A 298 -31.23 8.28 11.40
C LEU A 298 -30.91 8.00 9.93
N SER A 299 -30.11 8.87 9.31
CA SER A 299 -29.76 8.72 7.89
C SER A 299 -28.84 7.52 7.60
N GLN A 300 -28.27 6.90 8.63
CA GLN A 300 -27.45 5.69 8.52
C GLN A 300 -27.42 4.89 9.84
N ASP A 301 -26.90 3.67 9.78
CA ASP A 301 -26.61 2.87 10.98
C ASP A 301 -25.54 3.58 11.84
N CYS A 302 -25.89 3.84 13.09
CA CYS A 302 -25.07 4.56 14.06
C CYS A 302 -24.48 3.67 15.16
N ARG A 303 -24.70 2.35 15.12
CA ARG A 303 -24.16 1.43 16.13
C ARG A 303 -22.64 1.40 16.11
N GLY A 304 -22.04 1.41 17.30
CA GLY A 304 -20.59 1.35 17.50
C GLY A 304 -19.83 2.58 17.02
N LYS A 305 -20.52 3.61 16.53
CA LYS A 305 -19.90 4.86 16.08
C LYS A 305 -19.79 5.84 17.24
N ILE A 306 -18.81 6.73 17.15
CA ILE A 306 -18.72 7.88 18.05
C ILE A 306 -19.86 8.82 17.69
N MET A 307 -20.78 9.01 18.64
CA MET A 307 -21.94 9.88 18.52
C MET A 307 -21.74 11.13 19.37
N TRP A 308 -22.01 12.29 18.78
CA TRP A 308 -22.11 13.58 19.47
C TRP A 308 -23.59 13.94 19.59
N VAL A 309 -24.10 13.89 20.81
CA VAL A 309 -25.51 14.11 21.13
C VAL A 309 -25.70 15.56 21.56
N TRP A 310 -26.65 16.24 20.95
CA TRP A 310 -27.01 17.63 21.24
C TRP A 310 -28.43 17.69 21.79
N CYS A 311 -28.62 18.46 22.86
CA CYS A 311 -29.91 18.65 23.50
C CYS A 311 -30.35 20.13 23.54
N THR A 312 -31.64 20.37 23.71
CA THR A 312 -32.30 21.69 23.65
C THR A 312 -32.13 22.58 24.88
N GLU A 313 -31.51 22.11 25.97
CA GLU A 313 -31.33 22.96 27.16
C GLU A 313 -30.43 24.16 26.83
N SER A 314 -31.07 25.32 26.81
CA SER A 314 -30.49 26.64 26.58
C SER A 314 -29.58 27.03 27.75
N ASN A 315 -28.26 26.88 27.58
CA ASN A 315 -27.21 27.86 27.95
C ASN A 315 -25.82 27.30 28.36
N GLN A 316 -25.48 26.01 28.19
CA GLN A 316 -24.07 25.55 28.28
C GLN A 316 -23.81 24.38 27.29
N ILE A 317 -23.49 24.67 26.01
CA ILE A 317 -22.15 24.66 25.38
C ILE A 317 -21.35 23.34 25.55
N ALA A 318 -21.80 22.26 24.91
CA ALA A 318 -20.99 21.23 24.20
C ALA A 318 -21.88 20.00 23.93
N PRO A 319 -21.73 19.32 22.79
CA PRO A 319 -22.32 17.99 22.64
C PRO A 319 -21.68 17.02 23.62
N ALA A 320 -22.46 16.05 24.09
CA ALA A 320 -21.93 14.94 24.86
C ALA A 320 -21.56 13.80 23.91
N GLN A 321 -20.35 13.27 24.07
CA GLN A 321 -19.89 12.13 23.31
C GLN A 321 -20.43 10.84 23.94
N THR A 322 -20.94 9.93 23.10
CA THR A 322 -21.37 8.60 23.51
C THR A 322 -21.16 7.57 22.41
N ILE A 323 -21.27 6.29 22.75
CA ILE A 323 -21.27 5.17 21.81
C ILE A 323 -22.39 4.22 22.24
N ILE A 324 -23.30 3.90 21.31
CA ILE A 324 -24.30 2.85 21.51
C ILE A 324 -23.84 1.64 20.68
N PRO A 325 -23.29 0.58 21.32
CA PRO A 325 -22.60 -0.49 20.59
C PRO A 325 -23.54 -1.37 19.76
N THR A 326 -24.78 -1.57 20.22
CA THR A 326 -25.77 -2.47 19.59
C THR A 326 -27.19 -1.94 19.77
N ASP A 327 -28.15 -2.53 19.06
CA ASP A 327 -29.57 -2.20 19.26
C ASP A 327 -30.03 -2.59 20.67
N ASN A 328 -31.02 -1.86 21.20
CA ASN A 328 -31.61 -2.04 22.52
C ASN A 328 -30.62 -1.92 23.70
N TYR A 329 -29.40 -1.43 23.44
CA TYR A 329 -28.47 -1.06 24.48
C TYR A 329 -28.78 0.39 24.92
N ILE A 330 -29.10 0.58 26.19
CA ILE A 330 -29.46 1.90 26.75
C ILE A 330 -28.20 2.56 27.27
N VAL A 331 -27.98 3.83 26.88
CA VAL A 331 -26.88 4.65 27.37
C VAL A 331 -27.41 5.96 27.92
N SER A 332 -27.01 6.27 29.14
CA SER A 332 -27.25 7.56 29.77
C SER A 332 -26.19 8.56 29.32
N VAL A 333 -26.65 9.69 28.79
CA VAL A 333 -25.82 10.79 28.32
C VAL A 333 -26.09 12.00 29.21
N HIS A 334 -25.04 12.52 29.84
CA HIS A 334 -25.13 13.58 30.84
C HIS A 334 -24.72 14.93 30.27
N PHE A 335 -25.52 15.96 30.58
CA PHE A 335 -25.32 17.35 30.15
C PHE A 335 -25.28 18.26 31.38
N GLY A 336 -24.06 18.64 31.79
CA GLY A 336 -23.83 19.53 32.93
C GLY A 336 -24.36 19.00 34.27
N TYR A 337 -24.76 19.91 35.17
CA TYR A 337 -25.07 19.57 36.57
C TYR A 337 -26.40 18.81 36.76
N GLN A 338 -27.37 18.95 35.84
CA GLN A 338 -28.74 18.43 36.06
C GLN A 338 -29.46 17.85 34.83
N GLY A 339 -28.91 17.99 33.62
CA GLY A 339 -29.51 17.43 32.39
C GLY A 339 -28.99 16.02 32.10
N SER A 340 -29.88 15.12 31.72
CA SER A 340 -29.49 13.79 31.21
C SER A 340 -30.56 13.24 30.27
N ILE A 341 -30.12 12.42 29.33
CA ILE A 341 -30.98 11.70 28.40
C ILE A 341 -30.52 10.26 28.26
N ASP A 342 -31.45 9.32 28.35
CA ASP A 342 -31.21 7.91 28.10
C ASP A 342 -31.62 7.61 26.68
N LEU A 343 -30.68 7.11 25.88
CA LEU A 343 -30.87 6.80 24.47
C LEU A 343 -30.65 5.33 24.22
N THR A 344 -31.39 4.79 23.27
CA THR A 344 -31.06 3.51 22.64
C THR A 344 -31.23 3.60 21.13
N LEU A 345 -30.57 2.71 20.42
CA LEU A 345 -30.77 2.52 18.99
C LEU A 345 -31.64 1.29 18.76
N ILE A 346 -32.48 1.34 17.74
CA ILE A 346 -33.30 0.23 17.27
C ILE A 346 -33.26 0.17 15.73
N ASN A 347 -33.85 -0.88 15.17
CA ASN A 347 -33.99 -1.05 13.72
C ASN A 347 -32.64 -1.08 12.98
N GLY A 348 -31.71 -1.89 13.48
CA GLY A 348 -30.36 -2.02 12.93
C GLY A 348 -29.58 -0.71 13.01
N GLY A 349 -29.69 0.01 14.12
CA GLY A 349 -28.99 1.26 14.36
C GLY A 349 -29.50 2.48 13.60
N ARG A 350 -30.64 2.37 12.89
CA ARG A 350 -31.18 3.42 12.03
C ARG A 350 -32.31 4.22 12.65
N THR A 351 -32.68 3.92 13.89
CA THR A 351 -33.69 4.69 14.61
C THR A 351 -33.17 4.93 16.03
N VAL A 352 -33.16 6.18 16.46
CA VAL A 352 -32.92 6.52 17.87
C VAL A 352 -34.25 6.51 18.61
N LYS A 353 -34.24 5.95 19.82
CA LYS A 353 -35.34 6.01 20.78
C LYS A 353 -34.87 6.70 22.04
N VAL A 354 -35.62 7.70 22.47
CA VAL A 354 -35.44 8.34 23.78
C VAL A 354 -36.17 7.49 24.82
N ILE A 355 -35.42 6.99 25.80
CA ILE A 355 -35.98 6.18 26.89
C ILE A 355 -36.46 7.08 28.02
N TYR A 356 -35.63 8.05 28.39
CA TYR A 356 -35.89 8.95 29.50
C TYR A 356 -35.15 10.27 29.29
N THR A 357 -35.77 11.36 29.70
CA THR A 357 -35.21 12.70 29.74
C THR A 357 -35.37 13.27 31.13
N ARG A 358 -34.32 13.92 31.62
CA ARG A 358 -34.37 14.64 32.89
C ARG A 358 -34.61 16.13 32.63
N LYS A 359 -35.55 16.73 33.35
CA LYS A 359 -35.92 18.15 33.24
C LYS A 359 -36.39 18.53 31.83
N ASP A 360 -35.87 19.62 31.26
CA ASP A 360 -36.25 20.19 29.98
C ASP A 360 -35.32 19.71 28.85
N THR A 361 -34.49 18.69 29.11
CA THR A 361 -33.61 18.07 28.13
C THR A 361 -34.46 17.40 27.04
N ARG A 362 -34.31 17.85 25.80
CA ARG A 362 -34.84 17.18 24.59
C ARG A 362 -33.73 16.89 23.63
N LEU A 363 -33.77 15.75 22.95
CA LEU A 363 -32.83 15.46 21.87
C LEU A 363 -33.07 16.44 20.72
N TYR A 364 -32.00 17.07 20.22
CA TYR A 364 -32.05 18.06 19.14
C TYR A 364 -31.32 17.60 17.87
N ARG A 365 -30.11 17.09 18.02
CA ARG A 365 -29.22 16.70 16.91
C ARG A 365 -28.30 15.55 17.32
N ILE A 366 -27.95 14.71 16.35
CA ILE A 366 -26.90 13.71 16.48
C ILE A 366 -25.94 13.87 15.30
N ASP A 367 -24.66 14.03 15.61
CA ASP A 367 -23.58 13.91 14.64
C ASP A 367 -22.76 12.65 14.93
N ILE A 368 -22.15 12.06 13.89
CA ILE A 368 -21.28 10.90 14.07
C ILE A 368 -19.94 11.07 13.36
N TRP A 369 -18.93 10.40 13.91
CA TRP A 369 -17.67 10.10 13.22
C TRP A 369 -17.72 8.67 12.71
N ASP A 370 -17.59 8.52 11.39
CA ASP A 370 -17.29 7.23 10.76
C ASP A 370 -15.87 6.79 11.06
#